data_AF-A0A350ADY2-F1
#
_entry.id   AF-A0A350ADY2-F1
#
_cell.length_a   1.000
_cell.length_b   1.000
_cell.length_c   1.000
_cell.angle_alpha   90.00
_cell.angle_beta   90.00
_cell.angle_gamma   90.00
#
_symmetry.space_group_name_H-M   'P 1'
#
loop_
_entity.id
_entity.type
_entity.pdbx_description
1 polymer ?
#
loop_
_entity_poly.entity_id
_entity_poly.type
_entity_poly.pdbx_seq_one_letter_code
_entity_poly.pdbx_strand_id
1 'polypeptide(L)' 'GPSGCGKTTMMRMLAGFEQPTEGQILIGGIDMKGVPPNEREVNMMFQSYA' A
#
# COMPACT_ATOMS: atom_id res chain seq x y z
N GLY A 1 2.66 -14.94 5.50
CA GLY A 1 1.45 -15.72 5.14
C GLY A 1 1.67 -16.50 3.84
N PRO A 2 0.91 -17.57 3.60
CA PRO A 2 1.02 -18.43 2.41
C PRO A 2 0.81 -17.66 1.09
N SER A 3 1.15 -18.27 -0.04
CA SER A 3 0.86 -17.66 -1.35
C SER A 3 -0.65 -17.40 -1.48
N GLY A 4 -1.04 -16.27 -2.08
CA GLY A 4 -2.44 -15.87 -2.22
C GLY A 4 -3.09 -15.21 -0.99
N CYS A 5 -2.42 -15.12 0.16
CA CYS A 5 -3.02 -14.51 1.36
C CYS A 5 -3.10 -12.96 1.35
N GLY A 6 -2.88 -12.31 0.19
CA GLY A 6 -3.06 -10.85 0.04
C GLY A 6 -1.88 -9.94 0.42
N LYS A 7 -0.68 -10.47 0.71
CA LYS A 7 0.51 -9.64 1.06
C LYS A 7 0.82 -8.58 0.00
N THR A 8 0.88 -9.01 -1.27
CA THR A 8 1.18 -8.11 -2.39
C THR A 8 0.08 -7.09 -2.60
N THR A 9 -1.18 -7.52 -2.50
CA THR A 9 -2.35 -6.63 -2.56
C THR A 9 -2.27 -5.56 -1.46
N MET A 10 -1.95 -5.96 -0.22
CA MET A 10 -1.80 -5.03 0.89
C MET A 10 -0.63 -4.06 0.69
N MET A 11 0.52 -4.53 0.19
CA MET A 11 1.63 -3.64 -0.15
C MET A 11 1.28 -2.65 -1.26
N ARG A 12 0.59 -3.10 -2.33
CA ARG A 12 0.12 -2.21 -3.40
C ARG A 12 -0.87 -1.16 -2.89
N MET A 13 -1.76 -1.54 -1.97
CA MET A 13 -2.68 -0.60 -1.33
C MET A 13 -1.97 0.45 -0.48
N LEU A 14 -1.00 0.03 0.35
CA LEU A 14 -0.16 0.94 1.13
C LEU A 14 0.64 1.89 0.22
N ALA A 15 1.15 1.37 -0.91
CA ALA A 15 1.90 2.14 -1.90
C ALA A 15 1.05 3.16 -2.65
N GLY A 16 -0.28 2.96 -2.69
CA GLY A 16 -1.19 3.76 -3.49
C GLY A 16 -1.39 3.26 -4.92
N PHE A 17 -0.88 2.08 -5.26
CA PHE A 17 -1.14 1.43 -6.56
C PHE A 17 -2.50 0.73 -6.63
N GLU A 18 -3.16 0.55 -5.49
CA GLU A 18 -4.47 -0.05 -5.38
C GLU A 18 -5.27 0.69 -4.31
N GLN A 19 -6.58 0.86 -4.50
CA GLN A 19 -7.45 1.48 -3.49
C GLN A 19 -8.21 0.41 -2.72
N PRO A 20 -8.38 0.56 -1.39
CA PRO A 20 -9.23 -0.34 -0.63
C PRO A 20 -10.68 -0.20 -1.10
N THR A 21 -11.37 -1.31 -1.24
CA THR A 21 -12.81 -1.31 -1.56
C THR A 21 -13.62 -0.60 -0.48
N GLU A 22 -13.24 -0.79 0.78
CA GLU A 22 -13.88 -0.19 1.95
C GLU A 22 -12.83 0.14 3.02
N GLY A 23 -13.16 1.08 3.91
CA GLY A 23 -12.25 1.56 4.95
C GLY A 23 -11.30 2.66 4.47
N GLN A 24 -10.26 2.93 5.27
CA GLN A 24 -9.30 4.00 5.02
C GLN A 24 -7.89 3.58 5.42
N ILE A 25 -6.89 4.14 4.72
CA ILE A 25 -5.48 3.91 5.01
C ILE A 25 -4.94 5.19 5.63
N LEU A 26 -4.54 5.10 6.90
CA LEU A 26 -3.92 6.19 7.62
C LEU A 26 -2.41 5.97 7.70
N ILE A 27 -1.63 6.95 7.27
CA ILE A 27 -0.17 6.97 7.42
C ILE A 27 0.18 8.21 8.22
N GLY A 28 0.81 8.03 9.38
CA GLY A 28 1.07 9.13 10.31
C GLY A 28 -0.21 9.83 10.83
N GLY A 29 -1.36 9.16 10.75
CA GLY A 29 -2.67 9.74 11.10
C GLY A 29 -3.36 10.52 9.99
N ILE A 30 -2.74 10.62 8.80
CA ILE A 30 -3.30 11.30 7.63
C ILE A 30 -3.97 10.26 6.72
N ASP A 31 -5.17 10.58 6.23
CA ASP A 31 -5.87 9.75 5.24
C ASP A 31 -5.17 9.81 3.88
N MET A 32 -4.81 8.64 3.35
CA MET A 32 -4.14 8.48 2.07
C MET A 32 -5.09 8.40 0.88
N LYS A 33 -6.39 8.55 1.10
CA LYS A 33 -7.38 8.62 0.02
C LYS A 33 -7.07 9.78 -0.93
N GLY A 34 -6.84 9.47 -2.20
CA GLY A 34 -6.49 10.45 -3.23
C GLY A 34 -5.04 10.96 -3.19
N VAL A 35 -4.23 10.55 -2.20
CA VAL A 35 -2.80 10.85 -2.16
C VAL A 35 -2.08 9.92 -3.16
N PRO A 36 -1.42 10.47 -4.19
CA PRO A 36 -0.76 9.67 -5.20
C PRO A 36 0.48 8.96 -4.61
N PRO A 37 0.90 7.82 -5.17
CA PRO A 37 1.98 6.98 -4.62
C PRO A 37 3.26 7.72 -4.29
N ASN A 38 3.65 8.69 -5.12
CA ASN A 38 4.89 9.45 -5.00
C ASN A 38 4.88 10.48 -3.86
N GLU A 39 3.72 10.77 -3.28
CA GLU A 39 3.55 11.71 -2.17
C GLU A 39 3.27 11.00 -0.85
N ARG A 40 3.19 9.67 -0.86
CA ARG A 40 3.05 8.90 0.38
C ARG A 40 4.43 8.76 1.03
N GLU A 41 4.53 9.12 2.30
CA GLU A 41 5.75 9.00 3.11
C GLU A 41 6.06 7.53 3.48
N VAL A 42 6.11 6.65 2.49
CA VAL A 42 6.41 5.22 2.64
C VAL A 42 7.58 4.85 1.75
N ASN A 43 8.67 4.42 2.39
CA ASN A 43 9.78 3.79 1.69
C ASN A 43 9.43 2.32 1.43
N MET A 44 8.98 2.01 0.22
CA MET A 44 8.70 0.63 -0.18
C MET A 44 9.88 -0.04 -0.84
N MET A 45 10.42 -1.05 -0.18
CA MET A 45 11.38 -1.97 -0.78
C MET A 45 10.62 -3.17 -1.34
N PHE A 46 10.49 -3.25 -2.66
CA PHE A 46 10.06 -4.48 -3.32
C PHE A 46 11.23 -5.45 -3.29
N GLN A 47 11.08 -6.56 -2.56
CA GLN A 47 11.96 -7.71 -2.76
C GLN A 47 11.55 -8.41 -4.07
N SER A 48 11.91 -7.80 -5.20
CA SER A 48 12.12 -8.53 -6.44
C SER A 48 13.62 -8.70 -6.62
N TYR A 49 14.19 -9.63 -5.85
CA TYR A 49 15.40 -10.31 -6.32
C TYR A 49 14.94 -11.33 -7.37
N ALA A 50 15.63 -11.31 -8.51
CA ALA A 50 15.46 -12.26 -9.60
C ALA A 50 15.57 -13.72 -9.12
#